data_AF-X1K550-F1
#
_entry.id   AF-X1K550-F1
#
_cell.length_a   1.000
_cell.length_b   1.000
_cell.length_c   1.000
_cell.angle_alpha   90.00
_cell.angle_beta   90.00
_cell.angle_gamma   90.00
#
_symmetry.space_group_name_H-M   'P 1'
#
loop_
_entity.id
_entity.type
_entity.pdbx_description
1 polymer ?
#
loop_
_entity_poly.entity_id
_entity_poly.type
_entity_poly.pdbx_seq_one_letter_code
_entity_poly.pdbx_strand_id
1 'polypeptide(L)'
;MKSKQFAKILILLVLVIIVGSIVWFFHHTGRLRNKIRNVILISMDTTRADFLSCYMSPSKTSPNIDTLAEEGILFENATSPIPFTLPAHCSMLTGTTPQYHGVLDNSFYRLSENNVTLAERLKEKGFKTAAFVSTFILDSFFGMDQGFGLYDDNFTDERNPAGINERRGADTTALAIK
;
A
#
# COMPACT_ATOMS: atom_id res chain seq x y z
N MET A 1 -46.83 6.14 -51.54
CA MET A 1 -46.51 5.02 -50.63
C MET A 1 -45.02 4.78 -50.42
N LYS A 2 -44.15 4.89 -51.44
CA LYS A 2 -42.70 4.58 -51.34
C LYS A 2 -41.86 5.52 -50.45
N SER A 3 -42.21 6.80 -50.32
CA SER A 3 -41.41 7.77 -49.53
C SER A 3 -41.47 7.54 -48.01
N LYS A 4 -42.64 7.17 -47.47
CA LYS A 4 -42.81 6.86 -46.04
C LYS A 4 -42.05 5.58 -45.64
N GLN A 5 -41.90 4.63 -46.57
CA GLN A 5 -41.14 3.40 -46.34
C GLN A 5 -39.63 3.69 -46.35
N PHE A 6 -39.16 4.56 -47.25
CA PHE A 6 -37.77 5.01 -47.30
C PHE A 6 -37.35 5.77 -46.04
N ALA A 7 -38.21 6.68 -45.54
CA ALA A 7 -37.96 7.41 -44.29
C ALA A 7 -37.88 6.49 -43.07
N LYS A 8 -38.73 5.45 -42.99
CA LYS A 8 -38.68 4.45 -41.91
C LYS A 8 -37.38 3.64 -41.92
N ILE A 9 -36.89 3.26 -43.11
CA ILE A 9 -35.63 2.53 -43.26
C ILE A 9 -34.46 3.42 -42.83
N LEU A 10 -34.46 4.70 -43.21
CA LEU A 10 -33.41 5.64 -42.83
C LEU A 10 -33.37 5.86 -41.30
N ILE A 11 -34.53 6.02 -40.66
CA ILE A 11 -34.63 6.16 -39.20
C ILE A 11 -34.11 4.90 -38.49
N LEU A 12 -34.45 3.71 -38.98
CA LEU A 12 -33.98 2.46 -38.40
C LEU A 12 -32.45 2.31 -38.50
N LEU A 13 -31.86 2.67 -39.65
CA LEU A 13 -30.42 2.64 -39.84
C LEU A 13 -29.68 3.60 -38.90
N VAL A 14 -30.21 4.82 -38.73
CA VAL A 14 -29.64 5.80 -37.80
C VAL A 14 -29.72 5.29 -36.36
N LEU A 15 -30.84 4.68 -35.95
CA LEU A 15 -30.98 4.10 -34.62
C LEU A 15 -29.99 2.95 -34.39
N VAL A 16 -29.80 2.07 -35.38
CA VAL A 16 -28.83 0.97 -35.28
C VAL A 16 -27.40 1.51 -35.16
N ILE A 17 -27.05 2.55 -35.91
CA ILE A 17 -25.75 3.21 -35.81
C ILE A 17 -25.57 3.85 -34.43
N ILE A 18 -26.56 4.59 -33.94
CA ILE A 18 -26.49 5.23 -32.61
C ILE A 18 -26.34 4.18 -31.51
N VAL A 19 -27.17 3.12 -31.51
CA VAL A 19 -27.08 2.04 -30.52
C VAL A 19 -25.75 1.31 -30.64
N GLY A 20 -25.29 1.02 -31.86
CA GLY A 20 -23.99 0.41 -32.13
C GLY A 20 -22.83 1.26 -31.61
N SER A 21 -22.87 2.58 -31.84
CA SER A 21 -21.87 3.54 -31.34
C SER A 21 -21.90 3.65 -29.82
N ILE A 22 -23.09 3.64 -29.19
CA ILE A 22 -23.23 3.65 -27.73
C ILE A 22 -22.64 2.36 -27.13
N VAL A 23 -23.01 1.19 -27.67
CA VAL A 23 -22.49 -0.11 -27.20
C VAL A 23 -20.97 -0.18 -27.41
N TRP A 24 -20.48 0.25 -28.58
CA TRP A 24 -19.05 0.30 -28.88
C TRP A 24 -18.29 1.24 -27.93
N PHE A 25 -18.85 2.41 -27.64
CA PHE A 25 -18.29 3.39 -26.71
C PHE A 25 -18.21 2.81 -25.30
N PHE A 26 -19.27 2.20 -24.77
CA PHE A 26 -19.23 1.57 -23.44
C PHE A 26 -18.31 0.34 -23.38
N HIS A 27 -18.20 -0.43 -24.47
CA HIS A 27 -17.31 -1.59 -24.52
C HIS A 27 -15.83 -1.22 -24.64
N HIS A 28 -15.49 -0.12 -25.33
CA HIS A 28 -14.10 0.35 -25.50
C HIS A 28 -13.63 1.28 -24.37
N THR A 29 -14.52 2.06 -23.77
CA THR A 29 -14.18 2.88 -22.59
C THR A 29 -13.98 2.04 -21.32
N GLY A 30 -14.53 0.82 -21.27
CA GLY A 30 -14.36 -0.09 -20.15
C GLY A 30 -13.05 -0.89 -20.12
N ARG A 31 -12.18 -0.81 -21.16
CA ARG A 31 -11.11 -1.81 -21.38
C ARG A 31 -9.66 -1.35 -21.17
N LEU A 32 -9.41 -0.19 -20.58
CA LEU A 32 -8.05 0.23 -20.22
C LEU A 32 -7.97 0.79 -18.79
N ARG A 33 -8.03 -0.12 -17.82
CA ARG A 33 -7.29 0.10 -16.57
C ARG A 33 -6.82 -1.27 -16.11
N ASN A 34 -5.51 -1.53 -16.21
CA ASN A 34 -4.88 -2.50 -15.33
C ASN A 34 -5.09 -1.95 -13.91
N LYS A 35 -6.25 -2.26 -13.33
CA LYS A 35 -6.65 -1.78 -12.03
C LYS A 35 -5.79 -2.59 -11.08
N ILE A 36 -4.75 -1.94 -10.52
CA ILE A 36 -3.95 -2.50 -9.44
C ILE A 36 -4.93 -3.11 -8.44
N ARG A 37 -4.87 -4.44 -8.28
CA ARG A 37 -5.84 -5.19 -7.46
C ARG A 37 -5.39 -5.25 -6.01
N ASN A 38 -4.09 -5.40 -5.80
CA ASN A 38 -3.47 -5.53 -4.50
C ASN A 38 -2.24 -4.62 -4.44
N VAL A 39 -2.03 -4.01 -3.28
CA VAL A 39 -0.82 -3.25 -2.95
C VAL A 39 -0.31 -3.87 -1.65
N ILE A 40 0.95 -4.28 -1.63
CA ILE A 40 1.61 -4.83 -0.44
C ILE A 40 2.81 -3.93 -0.16
N LEU A 41 2.82 -3.32 1.02
CA LEU A 41 3.95 -2.55 1.52
C LEU A 41 4.63 -3.39 2.61
N ILE A 42 5.88 -3.78 2.37
CA ILE A 42 6.71 -4.48 3.36
C ILE A 42 7.77 -3.48 3.82
N SER A 43 7.78 -3.16 5.11
CA SER A 43 8.85 -2.40 5.74
C SER A 43 9.67 -3.32 6.64
N MET A 44 10.97 -3.03 6.74
CA MET A 44 11.86 -3.67 7.72
C MET A 44 12.37 -2.58 8.66
N ASP A 45 12.25 -2.79 9.96
CA ASP A 45 12.68 -1.80 10.95
C ASP A 45 14.17 -1.96 11.28
N THR A 46 14.87 -0.83 11.35
CA THR A 46 16.31 -0.72 11.65
C THR A 46 17.27 -1.49 10.70
N THR A 47 16.77 -1.99 9.56
CA THR A 47 17.59 -2.73 8.60
C THR A 47 18.53 -1.81 7.83
N ARG A 48 19.82 -2.13 7.84
CA ARG A 48 20.81 -1.48 6.97
C ARG A 48 20.86 -2.17 5.61
N ALA A 49 21.13 -1.41 4.57
CA ALA A 49 21.27 -1.94 3.20
C ALA A 49 22.36 -3.02 3.10
N ASP A 50 23.50 -2.85 3.78
CA ASP A 50 24.62 -3.79 3.74
C ASP A 50 24.37 -5.13 4.46
N PHE A 51 23.19 -5.31 5.05
CA PHE A 51 22.71 -6.60 5.59
C PHE A 51 21.82 -7.39 4.62
N LEU A 52 21.52 -6.81 3.44
CA LEU A 52 20.76 -7.45 2.38
C LEU A 52 21.71 -7.87 1.25
N SER A 53 21.63 -9.12 0.81
CA SER A 53 22.57 -9.69 -0.15
C SER A 53 22.45 -9.03 -1.53
N CYS A 54 21.25 -8.59 -1.94
CA CYS A 54 21.04 -7.78 -3.14
C CYS A 54 21.77 -6.41 -3.14
N TYR A 55 22.23 -5.94 -1.99
CA TYR A 55 23.06 -4.73 -1.84
C TYR A 55 24.54 -5.07 -1.56
N MET A 56 25.02 -6.19 -2.09
CA MET A 56 26.42 -6.66 -1.98
C MET A 56 26.85 -7.04 -0.55
N SER A 57 25.91 -7.45 0.30
CA SER A 57 26.28 -8.02 1.60
C SER A 57 27.13 -9.29 1.43
N PRO A 58 28.24 -9.46 2.18
CA PRO A 58 29.03 -10.69 2.13
C PRO A 58 28.29 -11.90 2.71
N SER A 59 27.21 -11.68 3.46
CA SER A 59 26.38 -12.74 4.03
C SER A 59 25.15 -12.99 3.16
N LYS A 60 24.81 -14.26 2.93
CA LYS A 60 23.58 -14.68 2.22
C LYS A 60 22.40 -14.76 3.20
N THR A 61 21.85 -13.61 3.56
CA THR A 61 20.86 -13.45 4.66
C THR A 61 19.44 -13.21 4.16
N SER A 62 19.24 -12.84 2.90
CA SER A 62 17.96 -12.33 2.39
C SER A 62 17.46 -12.96 1.09
N PRO A 63 17.49 -14.31 0.92
CA PRO A 63 17.24 -14.95 -0.37
C PRO A 63 15.90 -14.57 -1.03
N ASN A 64 14.83 -14.38 -0.26
CA ASN A 64 13.52 -13.97 -0.81
C ASN A 64 13.51 -12.50 -1.27
N ILE A 65 14.24 -11.62 -0.58
CA ILE A 65 14.38 -10.21 -0.99
C ILE A 65 15.27 -10.13 -2.23
N ASP A 66 16.28 -10.99 -2.33
CA ASP A 66 17.16 -11.06 -3.49
C ASP A 66 16.35 -11.47 -4.74
N THR A 67 15.49 -12.49 -4.63
CA THR A 67 14.56 -12.85 -5.71
C THR A 67 13.64 -11.70 -6.11
N LEU A 68 13.07 -10.97 -5.13
CA LEU A 68 12.24 -9.79 -5.42
C LEU A 68 13.03 -8.67 -6.13
N ALA A 69 14.30 -8.50 -5.80
CA ALA A 69 15.17 -7.53 -6.46
C ALA A 69 15.51 -7.95 -7.90
N GLU A 70 15.74 -9.24 -8.13
CA GLU A 70 16.02 -9.81 -9.46
C GLU A 70 14.81 -9.77 -10.39
N GLU A 71 13.60 -10.02 -9.88
CA GLU A 71 12.35 -10.01 -10.64
C GLU A 71 11.72 -8.61 -10.76
N GLY A 72 12.21 -7.65 -9.97
CA GLY A 72 11.62 -6.33 -9.79
C GLY A 72 12.54 -5.17 -10.18
N ILE A 73 12.38 -4.07 -9.46
CA ILE A 73 13.23 -2.87 -9.58
C ILE A 73 13.93 -2.66 -8.24
N LEU A 74 15.26 -2.71 -8.26
CA LEU A 74 16.11 -2.40 -7.12
C LEU A 74 16.52 -0.91 -7.17
N PHE A 75 16.29 -0.18 -6.08
CA PHE A 75 16.81 1.18 -5.93
C PHE A 75 18.14 1.14 -5.18
N GLU A 76 19.23 1.46 -5.85
CA GLU A 76 20.56 1.55 -5.21
C GLU A 76 20.66 2.74 -4.25
N ASN A 77 19.85 3.78 -4.48
CA ASN A 77 19.81 4.99 -3.68
C ASN A 77 18.39 5.24 -3.17
N ALA A 78 18.08 4.70 -1.98
CA ALA A 78 16.84 4.92 -1.27
C ALA A 78 17.15 5.39 0.17
N THR A 79 16.76 6.62 0.50
CA THR A 79 17.16 7.27 1.76
C THR A 79 15.95 7.58 2.63
N SER A 80 16.03 7.26 3.92
CA SER A 80 15.03 7.67 4.91
C SER A 80 15.16 9.17 5.20
N PRO A 81 14.05 9.93 5.37
CA PRO A 81 14.11 11.35 5.70
C PRO A 81 14.67 11.62 7.10
N ILE A 82 14.68 10.61 7.98
CA ILE A 82 15.13 10.71 9.37
C ILE A 82 15.54 9.32 9.90
N PRO A 83 16.52 9.19 10.82
CA PRO A 83 16.98 7.89 11.33
C PRO A 83 16.14 7.35 12.51
N PHE A 84 14.86 7.73 12.61
CA PHE A 84 13.95 7.26 13.67
C PHE A 84 12.74 6.53 13.07
N THR A 85 12.40 5.37 13.62
CA THR A 85 11.36 4.45 13.12
C THR A 85 10.00 5.11 12.95
N LEU A 86 9.43 5.71 14.01
CA LEU A 86 8.09 6.29 13.98
C LEU A 86 7.98 7.41 12.94
N PRO A 87 8.78 8.49 12.98
CA PRO A 87 8.64 9.57 12.00
C PRO A 87 8.98 9.14 10.57
N ALA A 88 9.90 8.18 10.36
CA ALA A 88 10.16 7.63 9.03
C ALA A 88 8.93 6.88 8.47
N HIS A 89 8.23 6.11 9.31
CA HIS A 89 6.98 5.46 8.90
C HIS A 89 5.84 6.46 8.69
N CYS A 90 5.73 7.51 9.52
CA CYS A 90 4.79 8.60 9.27
C CYS A 90 5.05 9.27 7.92
N SER A 91 6.31 9.56 7.59
CA SER A 91 6.70 10.11 6.28
C SER A 91 6.33 9.16 5.14
N MET A 92 6.60 7.85 5.30
CA MET A 92 6.25 6.83 4.31
C MET A 92 4.74 6.73 4.05
N LEU A 93 3.92 6.78 5.09
CA LEU A 93 2.47 6.66 4.98
C LEU A 93 1.81 7.97 4.53
N THR A 94 2.33 9.13 4.88
CA THR A 94 1.71 10.43 4.52
C THR A 94 2.26 11.01 3.21
N GLY A 95 3.44 10.58 2.78
CA GLY A 95 4.16 11.19 1.65
C GLY A 95 4.70 12.59 1.98
N THR A 96 4.89 12.91 3.26
CA THR A 96 5.34 14.22 3.74
C THR A 96 6.59 14.10 4.61
N THR A 97 7.27 15.22 4.91
CA THR A 97 8.48 15.21 5.74
C THR A 97 8.15 15.29 7.25
N PRO A 98 9.10 14.95 8.14
CA PRO A 98 8.92 15.07 9.59
C PRO A 98 8.44 16.44 10.07
N GLN A 99 8.91 17.51 9.44
CA GLN A 99 8.51 18.87 9.78
C GLN A 99 7.05 19.19 9.39
N TYR A 100 6.53 18.52 8.36
CA TYR A 100 5.16 18.71 7.91
C TYR A 100 4.18 17.95 8.79
N HIS A 101 4.41 16.65 9.00
CA HIS A 101 3.49 15.83 9.79
C HIS A 101 3.68 15.98 11.31
N GLY A 102 4.78 16.61 11.74
CA GLY A 102 5.01 17.04 13.13
C GLY A 102 5.51 15.96 14.09
N VAL A 103 5.84 14.76 13.58
CA VAL A 103 6.42 13.67 14.37
C VAL A 103 7.93 13.67 14.14
N LEU A 104 8.72 13.78 15.22
CA LEU A 104 10.16 14.09 15.11
C LEU A 104 11.08 13.03 15.71
N ASP A 105 10.59 12.17 16.61
CA ASP A 105 11.33 11.06 17.20
C ASP A 105 10.37 9.91 17.62
N ASN A 106 10.91 8.87 18.28
CA ASN A 106 10.17 7.70 18.76
C ASN A 106 9.57 7.86 20.17
N SER A 107 9.53 9.08 20.72
CA SER A 107 8.99 9.37 22.05
C SER A 107 7.47 9.50 22.02
N PHE A 108 6.88 10.40 22.82
CA PHE A 108 5.43 10.58 22.95
C PHE A 108 4.80 11.42 21.83
N TYR A 109 5.19 11.17 20.57
CA TYR A 109 4.56 11.81 19.41
C TYR A 109 3.42 10.95 18.87
N ARG A 110 2.31 11.57 18.50
CA ARG A 110 1.22 10.89 17.79
C ARG A 110 1.02 11.53 16.42
N LEU A 111 0.85 10.71 15.38
CA LEU A 111 0.43 11.23 14.09
C LEU A 111 -0.96 11.88 14.24
N SER A 112 -1.07 13.13 13.82
CA SER A 112 -2.35 13.85 13.82
C SER A 112 -3.24 13.38 12.67
N GLU A 113 -4.54 13.20 12.93
CA GLU A 113 -5.56 12.84 11.93
C GLU A 113 -5.69 13.83 10.76
N ASN A 114 -5.16 15.05 10.91
CA ASN A 114 -5.10 16.01 9.81
C ASN A 114 -4.12 15.59 8.70
N ASN A 115 -3.20 14.65 8.98
CA ASN A 115 -2.29 14.10 7.98
C ASN A 115 -2.92 12.89 7.32
N VAL A 116 -3.36 13.03 6.07
CA VAL A 116 -3.99 11.93 5.34
C VAL A 116 -2.95 10.86 4.97
N THR A 117 -3.21 9.60 5.32
CA THR A 117 -2.32 8.47 5.06
C THR A 117 -2.62 7.77 3.73
N LEU A 118 -1.65 7.00 3.22
CA LEU A 118 -1.78 6.12 2.07
C LEU A 118 -2.92 5.10 2.29
N ALA A 119 -3.07 4.59 3.53
CA ALA A 119 -4.13 3.66 3.86
C ALA A 119 -5.52 4.31 3.71
N GLU A 120 -5.69 5.55 4.17
CA GLU A 120 -6.94 6.30 3.96
C GLU A 120 -7.22 6.53 2.48
N ARG A 121 -6.22 6.96 1.72
CA ARG A 121 -6.34 7.15 0.26
C ARG A 121 -6.73 5.87 -0.46
N LEU A 122 -6.16 4.72 -0.08
CA LEU A 122 -6.51 3.43 -0.68
C LEU A 122 -7.92 2.99 -0.27
N LYS A 123 -8.31 3.18 1.00
CA LYS A 123 -9.65 2.89 1.50
C LYS A 123 -10.73 3.70 0.77
N GLU A 124 -10.51 5.01 0.52
CA GLU A 124 -11.38 5.85 -0.31
C GLU A 124 -11.56 5.33 -1.74
N LYS A 125 -10.57 4.61 -2.28
CA LYS A 125 -10.63 3.98 -3.61
C LYS A 125 -11.22 2.56 -3.59
N GLY A 126 -11.73 2.10 -2.45
CA GLY A 126 -12.40 0.82 -2.29
C GLY A 126 -11.46 -0.35 -2.01
N PHE A 127 -10.21 -0.11 -1.60
CA PHE A 127 -9.34 -1.17 -1.11
C PHE A 127 -9.73 -1.58 0.31
N LYS A 128 -9.59 -2.87 0.61
CA LYS A 128 -9.54 -3.35 1.99
C LYS A 128 -8.13 -3.13 2.50
N THR A 129 -7.99 -2.42 3.61
CA THR A 129 -6.70 -2.05 4.19
C THR A 129 -6.46 -2.83 5.47
N ALA A 130 -5.29 -3.46 5.58
CA ALA A 130 -4.86 -4.17 6.78
C ALA A 130 -3.37 -3.89 7.03
N ALA A 131 -2.97 -3.87 8.30
CA ALA A 131 -1.57 -3.80 8.70
C ALA A 131 -1.30 -4.70 9.90
N PHE A 132 -0.09 -5.27 9.93
CA PHE A 132 0.41 -6.16 10.95
C PHE A 132 1.82 -5.69 11.29
N VAL A 133 2.05 -5.20 12.50
CA VAL A 133 3.31 -4.54 12.88
C VAL A 133 4.15 -5.41 13.80
N SER A 134 5.47 -5.29 13.75
CA SER A 134 6.38 -6.13 14.56
C SER A 134 6.93 -5.44 15.81
N THR A 135 6.68 -4.13 15.99
CA THR A 135 7.23 -3.33 17.09
C THR A 135 6.22 -2.32 17.62
N PHE A 136 6.25 -2.08 18.93
CA PHE A 136 5.42 -1.10 19.62
C PHE A 136 5.64 0.33 19.15
N ILE A 137 6.79 0.67 18.56
CA ILE A 137 6.99 2.00 18.00
C ILE A 137 5.98 2.31 16.87
N LEU A 138 5.34 1.28 16.31
CA LEU A 138 4.26 1.41 15.33
C LEU A 138 2.88 1.08 15.93
N ASP A 139 2.71 1.07 17.25
CA ASP A 139 1.44 0.80 17.91
C ASP A 139 0.35 1.84 17.54
N SER A 140 -0.92 1.42 17.54
CA SER A 140 -2.07 2.31 17.31
C SER A 140 -2.14 3.49 18.29
N PHE A 141 -1.53 3.37 19.48
CA PHE A 141 -1.31 4.47 20.42
C PHE A 141 -0.65 5.69 19.75
N PHE A 142 0.28 5.47 18.81
CA PHE A 142 0.97 6.53 18.07
C PHE A 142 0.21 7.02 16.82
N GLY A 143 -1.00 6.52 16.57
CA GLY A 143 -1.86 6.90 15.44
C GLY A 143 -1.50 6.23 14.12
N MET A 144 -0.73 5.13 14.18
CA MET A 144 -0.27 4.41 13.00
C MET A 144 -1.33 3.49 12.37
N ASP A 145 -2.46 3.30 13.05
CA ASP A 145 -3.64 2.57 12.60
C ASP A 145 -4.55 3.38 11.65
N GLN A 146 -4.32 4.68 11.54
CA GLN A 146 -5.13 5.60 10.74
C GLN A 146 -5.28 5.13 9.28
N GLY A 147 -6.52 4.80 8.91
CA GLY A 147 -6.91 4.36 7.56
C GLY A 147 -6.92 2.85 7.35
N PHE A 148 -6.41 2.05 8.29
CA PHE A 148 -6.48 0.60 8.23
C PHE A 148 -7.85 0.10 8.74
N GLY A 149 -8.47 -0.84 8.03
CA GLY A 149 -9.69 -1.51 8.48
C GLY A 149 -9.42 -2.65 9.47
N LEU A 150 -8.23 -3.22 9.41
CA LEU A 150 -7.68 -4.18 10.36
C LEU A 150 -6.27 -3.73 10.72
N TYR A 151 -5.99 -3.63 12.02
CA TYR A 151 -4.66 -3.29 12.53
C TYR A 151 -4.31 -4.27 13.63
N ASP A 152 -3.22 -5.02 13.44
CA ASP A 152 -2.72 -5.95 14.44
C ASP A 152 -1.40 -5.42 14.99
N ASP A 153 -1.46 -4.95 16.23
CA ASP A 153 -0.36 -4.50 17.09
C ASP A 153 -0.31 -5.32 18.39
N ASN A 154 -0.86 -6.53 18.39
CA ASN A 154 -0.84 -7.37 19.58
C ASN A 154 0.51 -8.11 19.71
N PHE A 155 1.32 -7.69 20.68
CA PHE A 155 2.65 -8.25 20.96
C PHE A 155 2.66 -9.36 22.01
N THR A 156 1.52 -9.97 22.34
CA THR A 156 1.45 -11.09 23.30
C THR A 156 2.14 -12.34 22.74
N ASP A 157 3.47 -12.42 22.86
CA ASP A 157 4.21 -13.67 22.74
C ASP A 157 4.54 -14.19 24.16
N GLU A 158 3.91 -15.28 24.56
CA GLU A 158 4.19 -15.98 25.83
C GLU A 158 5.65 -16.46 25.93
N ARG A 159 6.40 -16.48 24.82
CA ARG A 159 7.82 -16.85 24.75
C ARG A 159 8.76 -15.65 24.89
N ASN A 160 8.26 -14.47 25.25
CA ASN A 160 9.03 -13.25 25.46
C ASN A 160 9.22 -12.94 26.96
N PRO A 161 10.22 -13.54 27.63
CA PRO A 161 10.45 -13.35 29.06
C PRO A 161 10.96 -11.96 29.44
N ALA A 162 11.23 -11.08 28.47
CA ALA A 162 11.84 -9.77 28.68
C ALA A 162 10.85 -8.59 28.64
N GLY A 163 9.57 -8.83 28.32
CA GLY A 163 8.57 -7.75 28.20
C GLY A 163 8.86 -6.77 27.06
N ILE A 164 9.61 -7.21 26.04
CA ILE A 164 9.90 -6.40 24.86
C ILE A 164 8.62 -6.35 24.02
N ASN A 165 8.07 -5.17 23.75
CA ASN A 165 6.85 -5.04 22.95
C ASN A 165 7.15 -5.20 21.44
N GLU A 166 7.66 -6.38 21.06
CA GLU A 166 8.01 -6.74 19.68
C GLU A 166 7.70 -8.22 19.40
N ARG A 167 7.58 -8.57 18.12
CA ARG A 167 7.42 -9.95 17.64
C ARG A 167 8.30 -10.23 16.41
N ARG A 168 8.57 -11.51 16.15
CA ARG A 168 9.40 -11.92 15.00
C ARG A 168 8.66 -11.66 13.69
N GLY A 169 9.39 -11.28 12.65
CA GLY A 169 8.80 -11.05 11.31
C GLY A 169 8.06 -12.27 10.74
N ALA A 170 8.48 -13.49 11.08
CA ALA A 170 7.77 -14.72 10.70
C ALA A 170 6.38 -14.82 11.35
N ASP A 171 6.24 -14.39 12.61
CA ASP A 171 4.95 -14.38 13.31
C ASP A 171 4.03 -13.30 12.70
N THR A 172 4.57 -12.11 12.41
CA THR A 172 3.84 -11.04 11.69
C THR A 172 3.35 -11.51 10.32
N THR A 173 4.20 -12.21 9.56
CA THR A 173 3.83 -12.77 8.25
C THR A 173 2.74 -13.82 8.38
N ALA A 174 2.83 -14.71 9.38
CA ALA A 174 1.83 -15.74 9.62
C ALA A 174 0.45 -15.16 9.99
N LEU A 175 0.39 -13.97 10.59
CA LEU A 175 -0.86 -13.25 10.84
C LEU A 175 -1.41 -12.60 9.56
N ALA A 176 -0.53 -12.03 8.73
CA ALA A 176 -0.91 -11.30 7.52
C ALA A 176 -1.48 -12.17 6.39
N ILE A 177 -1.21 -13.47 6.40
CA ILE A 177 -1.63 -14.42 5.34
C ILE A 177 -2.86 -15.28 5.71
N LYS A 178 -3.46 -15.05 6.88
CA LYS A 178 -4.70 -15.73 7.31
C LYS A 178 -5.93 -15.03 6.77
#